data_AF-A0A1H7LLB4-F1
#
_entry.id   AF-A0A1H7LLB4-F1
#
_cell.length_a   1.000
_cell.length_b   1.000
_cell.length_c   1.000
_cell.angle_alpha   90.00
_cell.angle_beta   90.00
_cell.angle_gamma   90.00
#
_symmetry.space_group_name_H-M   'P 1'
#
loop_
_entity.id
_entity.type
_entity.pdbx_description
1 polymer ?
#
loop_
_entity_poly.entity_id
_entity_poly.type
_entity_poly.pdbx_seq_one_letter_code
_entity_poly.pdbx_strand_id
1 'polypeptide(L)'
;MKSVNSPSAPADTSLMAIEGRIMVIRSQKVIIDADLAFLYGVPTKRLNEQVKRNIERFPSDFMFALTQAEKVEVVANCDHLAKLKFTKAMPFAFTEHGAIQAANVLGSLQAIQMGVYVVRSFVRSREMLVAHRLPHVPSEPSASFLSQAN
;
A
#
# COMPACT_ATOMS: atom_id res chain seq x y z
N MET A 1 24.86 4.38 31.32
CA MET A 1 24.33 3.47 30.28
C MET A 1 23.31 4.26 29.46
N LYS A 2 23.53 4.44 28.16
CA LYS A 2 22.69 5.30 27.32
C LYS A 2 21.36 4.60 27.03
N SER A 3 20.27 5.27 27.40
CA SER A 3 18.90 4.91 27.05
C SER A 3 18.76 4.81 25.53
N VAL A 4 18.38 3.63 25.05
CA VAL A 4 18.11 3.39 23.64
C VAL A 4 16.66 3.79 23.40
N ASN A 5 16.44 5.04 23.00
CA ASN A 5 15.17 5.46 22.42
C ASN A 5 15.06 4.86 21.02
N SER A 6 14.52 3.65 20.93
CA SER A 6 14.00 3.11 19.69
C SER A 6 12.82 4.00 19.24
N PRO A 7 12.72 4.43 17.98
CA PRO A 7 11.51 5.06 17.49
C PRO A 7 10.38 4.03 17.59
N SER A 8 9.47 4.23 18.53
CA SER A 8 8.25 3.43 18.63
C SER A 8 7.43 3.66 17.37
N ALA A 9 6.92 2.59 16.78
CA ALA A 9 5.91 2.68 15.73
C ALA A 9 4.80 3.68 16.13
N PRO A 10 4.24 4.45 15.19
CA PRO A 10 3.07 5.27 15.51
C PRO A 10 1.95 4.34 16.00
N ALA A 11 1.72 4.38 17.31
CA ALA A 11 0.98 3.40 18.11
C ALA A 11 -0.52 3.29 17.78
N ASP A 12 -0.98 3.94 16.71
CA ASP A 12 -2.40 4.02 16.35
C ASP A 12 -2.61 4.16 14.83
N THR A 13 -1.78 3.51 14.01
CA THR A 13 -1.99 3.51 12.56
C THR A 13 -3.11 2.52 12.20
N SER A 14 -4.33 3.03 12.01
CA SER A 14 -5.45 2.22 11.55
C SER A 14 -5.27 1.74 10.11
N LEU A 15 -5.92 0.63 9.74
CA LEU A 15 -5.93 0.13 8.35
C LEU A 15 -6.40 1.21 7.35
N MET A 16 -7.39 2.02 7.72
CA MET A 16 -7.89 3.13 6.89
C MET A 16 -6.80 4.16 6.60
N ALA A 17 -5.92 4.44 7.56
CA ALA A 17 -4.80 5.36 7.35
C ALA A 17 -3.79 4.79 6.34
N ILE A 18 -3.58 3.49 6.32
CA ILE A 18 -2.68 2.83 5.35
C ILE A 18 -3.35 2.76 3.97
N GLU A 19 -4.65 2.46 3.90
CA GLU A 19 -5.43 2.49 2.66
C GLU A 19 -5.32 3.83 1.94
N GLY A 20 -5.37 4.95 2.68
CA GLY A 20 -5.19 6.31 2.13
C GLY A 20 -3.80 6.60 1.55
N ARG A 21 -2.81 5.71 1.76
CA ARG A 21 -1.46 5.80 1.17
C ARG A 21 -1.27 4.90 -0.04
N ILE A 22 -2.24 4.02 -0.33
CA ILE A 22 -2.22 3.14 -1.49
C ILE A 22 -2.83 3.88 -2.68
N MET A 23 -2.07 3.98 -3.77
CA MET A 23 -2.48 4.66 -5.00
C MET A 23 -2.30 3.75 -6.21
N VAL A 24 -2.89 4.14 -7.34
CA VAL A 24 -2.76 3.39 -8.60
C VAL A 24 -1.77 4.09 -9.51
N ILE A 25 -0.68 3.41 -9.86
CA ILE A 25 0.33 3.87 -10.82
C ILE A 25 0.60 2.73 -11.80
N ARG A 26 0.58 2.99 -13.11
CA ARG A 26 0.72 1.97 -14.17
C ARG A 26 -0.25 0.79 -14.00
N SER A 27 -1.50 1.08 -13.65
CA SER A 27 -2.54 0.07 -13.35
C SER A 27 -2.22 -0.87 -12.18
N GLN A 28 -1.21 -0.57 -11.36
CA GLN A 28 -0.84 -1.33 -10.18
C GLN A 28 -1.13 -0.53 -8.91
N LYS A 29 -1.66 -1.20 -7.89
CA LYS A 29 -1.75 -0.61 -6.56
C LYS A 29 -0.36 -0.60 -5.93
N VAL A 30 0.08 0.58 -5.51
CA VAL A 30 1.41 0.79 -4.97
C VAL A 30 1.39 1.70 -3.75
N ILE A 31 2.44 1.58 -2.93
CA ILE A 31 2.79 2.51 -1.86
C ILE A 31 4.19 3.09 -2.14
N ILE A 32 4.36 4.39 -1.89
CA ILE A 32 5.62 5.10 -2.14
C ILE A 32 6.63 4.81 -1.02
N ASP A 33 7.91 4.74 -1.37
CA ASP A 33 9.02 4.44 -0.45
C ASP A 33 9.02 5.31 0.81
N ALA A 34 8.66 6.60 0.70
CA ALA A 34 8.56 7.52 1.81
C ALA A 34 7.49 7.09 2.84
N ASP A 35 6.30 6.73 2.36
CA ASP A 35 5.21 6.24 3.20
C ASP A 35 5.53 4.86 3.78
N LEU A 36 6.06 3.96 2.96
CA LEU A 36 6.43 2.61 3.39
C LEU A 36 7.51 2.65 4.48
N ALA A 37 8.53 3.47 4.30
CA ALA A 37 9.59 3.65 5.29
C ALA A 37 9.07 4.27 6.60
N PHE A 38 8.16 5.24 6.50
CA PHE A 38 7.49 5.82 7.67
C PHE A 38 6.72 4.75 8.46
N LEU A 39 5.93 3.92 7.79
CA LEU A 39 5.20 2.81 8.43
C LEU A 39 6.17 1.83 9.09
N TYR A 40 7.26 1.49 8.42
CA TYR A 40 8.26 0.54 8.93
C TYR A 40 9.22 1.13 9.98
N GLY A 41 9.09 2.42 10.30
CA GLY A 41 9.87 3.06 11.36
C GLY A 41 11.33 3.30 11.00
N VAL A 42 11.63 3.43 9.70
CA VAL A 42 12.99 3.64 9.20
C VAL A 42 13.05 4.88 8.30
N PRO A 43 14.22 5.54 8.18
CA PRO A 43 14.40 6.55 7.15
C PRO A 43 14.24 5.96 5.74
N THR A 44 13.65 6.70 4.80
CA THR A 44 13.48 6.27 3.40
C THR A 44 14.80 5.83 2.76
N LYS A 45 15.88 6.56 3.06
CA LYS A 45 17.23 6.19 2.61
C LYS A 45 17.62 4.78 3.07
N ARG A 46 17.32 4.42 4.33
CA ARG A 46 17.65 3.11 4.90
C ARG A 46 16.86 1.99 4.22
N LEU A 47 15.56 2.21 3.96
CA LEU A 47 14.73 1.28 3.18
C LEU A 47 15.36 1.05 1.80
N ASN A 48 15.64 2.13 1.07
CA ASN A 48 16.17 2.06 -0.30
C ASN A 48 17.56 1.43 -0.35
N GLU A 49 18.39 1.60 0.67
CA GLU A 49 19.67 0.89 0.81
C GLU A 49 19.48 -0.62 0.97
N GLN A 50 18.54 -1.07 1.82
CA GLN A 50 18.27 -2.50 2.01
C GLN A 50 17.71 -3.15 0.74
N VAL A 51 16.82 -2.44 0.05
CA VAL A 51 16.28 -2.88 -1.24
C VAL A 51 17.39 -3.07 -2.27
N LYS A 52 18.25 -2.07 -2.44
CA LYS A 52 19.37 -2.14 -3.40
C LYS A 52 20.36 -3.25 -3.08
N ARG A 53 20.64 -3.50 -1.80
CA ARG A 53 21.52 -4.61 -1.37
C ARG A 53 20.93 -5.98 -1.65
N ASN A 54 19.62 -6.07 -1.80
CA ASN A 54 18.89 -7.32 -1.97
C ASN A 54 18.07 -7.31 -3.26
N ILE A 55 18.55 -6.63 -4.31
CA ILE A 55 17.79 -6.33 -5.53
C ILE A 55 17.28 -7.60 -6.23
N GLU A 56 17.98 -8.73 -6.10
CA GLU A 56 17.57 -10.04 -6.62
C GLU A 56 16.22 -10.51 -6.06
N ARG A 57 15.80 -9.99 -4.89
CA ARG A 57 14.50 -10.28 -4.27
C ARG A 57 13.38 -9.35 -4.75
N PHE A 58 13.71 -8.34 -5.56
CA PHE A 58 12.79 -7.31 -6.02
C PHE A 58 12.69 -7.35 -7.54
N PRO A 59 11.98 -8.33 -8.11
CA PRO A 59 11.66 -8.32 -9.53
C PRO A 59 10.79 -7.10 -9.89
N SER A 60 10.69 -6.81 -11.18
CA SER A 60 10.06 -5.57 -11.68
C SER A 60 8.57 -5.41 -11.34
N ASP A 61 7.89 -6.51 -11.02
CA ASP A 61 6.50 -6.56 -10.56
C ASP A 61 6.34 -6.33 -9.05
N PHE A 62 7.45 -6.34 -8.28
CA PHE A 62 7.43 -6.04 -6.85
C PHE A 62 7.65 -4.56 -6.60
N MET A 63 8.52 -3.92 -7.38
CA MET A 63 8.76 -2.50 -7.30
C MET A 63 9.31 -1.91 -8.59
N PHE A 64 9.13 -0.61 -8.74
CA PHE A 64 9.72 0.16 -9.82
C PHE A 64 10.01 1.59 -9.38
N ALA A 65 10.99 2.24 -10.00
CA ALA A 65 11.22 3.67 -9.81
C ALA A 65 10.17 4.47 -10.60
N LEU A 66 9.66 5.54 -9.99
CA LEU A 66 8.79 6.47 -10.68
C LEU A 66 9.57 7.22 -11.77
N THR A 67 8.88 7.55 -12.87
CA THR A 67 9.33 8.55 -13.82
C THR A 67 9.19 9.95 -13.23
N GLN A 68 9.83 10.93 -13.87
CA GLN A 68 9.69 12.33 -13.47
C GLN A 68 8.24 12.82 -13.56
N ALA A 69 7.48 12.37 -14.56
CA ALA A 69 6.07 12.72 -14.73
C ALA A 69 5.21 12.14 -13.60
N GLU A 70 5.35 10.83 -13.33
CA GLU A 70 4.62 10.16 -12.24
C GLU A 70 4.95 10.78 -10.87
N LYS A 71 6.22 11.14 -10.65
CA LYS A 71 6.63 11.83 -9.41
C LYS A 71 5.93 13.18 -9.24
N VAL A 72 5.82 13.96 -10.31
CA VAL A 72 5.13 15.27 -10.27
C VAL A 72 3.65 15.08 -9.93
N GLU A 73 3.01 14.09 -10.56
CA GLU A 73 1.61 13.75 -10.30
C GLU A 73 1.39 13.30 -8.85
N VAL A 74 2.21 12.37 -8.34
CA VAL A 74 2.15 11.90 -6.95
C VAL A 74 2.32 13.05 -5.97
N VAL A 75 3.27 13.95 -6.20
CA VAL A 75 3.51 15.13 -5.34
C VAL A 75 2.34 16.11 -5.37
N ALA A 76 1.68 16.28 -6.53
CA ALA A 76 0.53 17.17 -6.66
C ALA A 76 -0.72 16.63 -5.97
N ASN A 77 -0.89 15.31 -5.95
CA ASN A 77 -2.08 14.65 -5.41
C ASN A 77 -1.94 14.23 -3.94
N CYS A 78 -0.73 14.26 -3.38
CA CYS A 78 -0.43 13.80 -2.03
C CYS A 78 0.41 14.82 -1.25
N ASP A 79 -0.25 15.70 -0.48
CA ASP A 79 0.41 16.76 0.28
C ASP A 79 1.48 16.23 1.25
N HIS A 80 1.28 15.05 1.85
CA HIS A 80 2.25 14.44 2.75
C HIS A 80 3.55 14.01 2.04
N LEU A 81 3.52 13.90 0.71
CA LEU A 81 4.66 13.61 -0.15
C LEU A 81 5.30 14.85 -0.77
N ALA A 82 4.87 16.08 -0.40
CA ALA A 82 5.41 17.33 -0.95
C ALA A 82 6.94 17.46 -0.84
N LYS A 83 7.57 16.83 0.16
CA LYS A 83 9.03 16.78 0.32
C LYS A 83 9.75 16.10 -0.86
N LEU A 84 9.07 15.21 -1.58
CA LEU A 84 9.63 14.54 -2.76
C LEU A 84 9.86 15.53 -3.92
N LYS A 85 9.15 16.67 -3.95
CA LYS A 85 9.31 17.73 -4.96
C LYS A 85 10.76 18.18 -5.14
N PHE A 86 11.48 18.33 -4.03
CA PHE A 86 12.85 18.85 -4.00
C PHE A 86 13.91 17.75 -3.96
N THR A 87 13.49 16.49 -3.86
CA THR A 87 14.40 15.35 -3.80
C THR A 87 14.94 15.07 -5.20
N LYS A 88 16.26 14.93 -5.38
CA LYS A 88 16.83 14.59 -6.71
C LYS A 88 16.56 13.13 -7.12
N ALA A 89 16.51 12.23 -6.14
CA ALA A 89 16.22 10.82 -6.40
C ALA A 89 14.77 10.62 -6.87
N MET A 90 14.58 9.61 -7.72
CA MET A 90 13.25 9.10 -8.05
C MET A 90 12.77 8.18 -6.92
N PRO A 91 11.56 8.40 -6.37
CA PRO A 91 10.96 7.50 -5.40
C PRO A 91 10.76 6.11 -6.00
N PHE A 92 10.86 5.09 -5.17
CA PHE A 92 10.36 3.76 -5.51
C PHE A 92 8.87 3.63 -5.16
N ALA A 93 8.15 2.93 -6.02
CA ALA A 93 6.80 2.46 -5.78
C ALA A 93 6.85 0.95 -5.52
N PHE A 94 6.19 0.48 -4.47
CA PHE A 94 6.14 -0.91 -4.06
C PHE A 94 4.73 -1.46 -4.19
N THR A 95 4.57 -2.61 -4.84
CA THR A 95 3.32 -3.38 -4.83
C THR A 95 3.14 -4.05 -3.47
N GLU A 96 2.02 -4.75 -3.27
CA GLU A 96 1.80 -5.58 -2.06
C GLU A 96 2.97 -6.54 -1.80
N HIS A 97 3.40 -7.26 -2.85
CA HIS A 97 4.52 -8.20 -2.75
C HIS A 97 5.84 -7.49 -2.44
N GLY A 98 6.09 -6.34 -3.08
CA GLY A 98 7.27 -5.52 -2.80
C GLY A 98 7.31 -4.99 -1.37
N ALA A 99 6.15 -4.61 -0.81
CA ALA A 99 6.04 -4.14 0.56
C ALA A 99 6.37 -5.25 1.56
N ILE A 100 5.79 -6.45 1.41
CA ILE A 100 6.15 -7.61 2.23
C ILE A 100 7.64 -7.91 2.13
N GLN A 101 8.18 -7.92 0.91
CA GLN A 101 9.57 -8.23 0.70
C GLN A 101 10.47 -7.20 1.40
N ALA A 102 10.13 -5.90 1.32
CA ALA A 102 10.82 -4.84 2.04
C ALA A 102 10.79 -5.03 3.57
N ALA A 103 9.66 -5.43 4.14
CA ALA A 103 9.58 -5.76 5.56
C ALA A 103 10.53 -6.92 5.94
N ASN A 104 10.58 -7.97 5.12
CA ASN A 104 11.46 -9.11 5.33
C ASN A 104 12.96 -8.72 5.27
N VAL A 105 13.34 -7.84 4.34
CA VAL A 105 14.75 -7.41 4.22
C VAL A 105 15.15 -6.47 5.37
N LEU A 106 14.22 -5.65 5.87
CA LEU A 106 14.48 -4.82 7.05
C LEU A 106 14.62 -5.65 8.33
N GLY A 107 13.76 -6.67 8.50
CA GLY A 107 13.84 -7.63 9.60
C GLY A 107 13.58 -7.07 11.00
N SER A 108 13.20 -5.80 11.15
CA SER A 108 12.82 -5.23 12.45
C SER A 108 11.42 -5.70 12.86
N LEU A 109 11.16 -5.84 14.17
CA LEU A 109 9.84 -6.21 14.69
C LEU A 109 8.74 -5.29 14.17
N GLN A 110 9.01 -3.98 14.12
CA GLN A 110 8.08 -3.00 13.57
C GLN A 110 7.81 -3.23 12.08
N ALA A 111 8.84 -3.45 11.26
CA ALA A 111 8.66 -3.68 9.83
C ALA A 111 7.84 -4.95 9.57
N ILE A 112 8.10 -6.03 10.32
CA ILE A 112 7.36 -7.29 10.23
C ILE A 112 5.87 -7.07 10.60
N GLN A 113 5.61 -6.42 11.73
CA GLN A 113 4.24 -6.13 12.19
C GLN A 113 3.48 -5.25 11.19
N MET A 114 4.11 -4.16 10.75
CA MET A 114 3.49 -3.23 9.80
C MET A 114 3.36 -3.81 8.39
N GLY A 115 4.24 -4.74 8.00
CA GLY A 115 4.11 -5.52 6.78
C GLY A 115 2.74 -6.23 6.71
N VAL A 116 2.31 -6.85 7.80
CA VAL A 116 0.99 -7.50 7.89
C VAL A 116 -0.15 -6.50 7.68
N TYR A 117 -0.08 -5.32 8.30
CA TYR A 117 -1.12 -4.29 8.14
C TYR A 117 -1.16 -3.69 6.73
N VAL A 118 0.00 -3.52 6.09
CA VAL A 118 0.10 -3.08 4.69
C VAL A 118 -0.58 -4.08 3.76
N VAL A 119 -0.30 -5.38 3.91
CA VAL A 119 -0.95 -6.44 3.12
C VAL A 119 -2.47 -6.42 3.29
N ARG A 120 -2.94 -6.38 4.55
CA ARG A 120 -4.37 -6.31 4.85
C ARG A 120 -5.04 -5.10 4.17
N SER A 121 -4.34 -3.97 4.12
CA SER A 121 -4.82 -2.75 3.46
C SER A 121 -4.87 -2.89 1.93
N PHE A 122 -3.90 -3.56 1.32
CA PHE A 122 -3.94 -3.90 -0.12
C PHE A 122 -5.11 -4.84 -0.46
N VAL A 123 -5.33 -5.87 0.35
CA VAL A 123 -6.46 -6.81 0.20
C VAL A 123 -7.79 -6.06 0.30
N ARG A 124 -8.00 -5.30 1.38
CA ARG A 124 -9.24 -4.54 1.60
C ARG A 124 -9.50 -3.51 0.49
N SER A 125 -8.44 -2.85 0.03
CA SER A 125 -8.54 -1.94 -1.11
C SER A 125 -9.07 -2.66 -2.37
N ARG A 126 -8.75 -3.94 -2.60
CA ARG A 126 -9.28 -4.71 -3.73
C ARG A 126 -10.76 -5.08 -3.52
N GLU A 127 -11.13 -5.50 -2.32
CA GLU A 127 -12.51 -5.89 -1.99
C GLU A 127 -13.50 -4.74 -2.18
N MET A 128 -13.11 -3.51 -1.82
CA MET A 128 -13.93 -2.32 -2.02
C MET A 128 -14.30 -2.07 -3.50
N LEU A 129 -13.45 -2.49 -4.44
CA LEU A 129 -13.74 -2.38 -5.88
C LEU A 129 -14.69 -3.47 -6.38
N VAL A 130 -14.75 -4.62 -5.69
CA VAL A 130 -15.63 -5.74 -6.04
C VAL A 130 -17.03 -5.53 -5.44
N ALA A 131 -17.14 -4.94 -4.26
CA ALA A 131 -18.42 -4.65 -3.61
C ALA A 131 -19.32 -3.70 -4.43
N HIS A 132 -18.74 -2.86 -5.28
CA HIS A 132 -19.48 -1.99 -6.23
C HIS A 132 -19.83 -2.66 -7.57
N ARG A 133 -19.44 -3.93 -7.78
CA ARG A 133 -19.67 -4.66 -9.04
C ARG A 133 -20.62 -5.85 -8.88
N LEU A 134 -21.41 -5.92 -7.80
CA LEU A 134 -22.53 -6.86 -7.77
C LEU A 134 -23.62 -6.34 -8.72
N PRO A 135 -23.92 -7.03 -9.85
CA PRO A 135 -25.08 -6.67 -10.64
C PRO A 135 -26.31 -6.79 -9.75
N HIS A 136 -27.20 -5.81 -9.84
CA HIS A 136 -28.57 -5.93 -9.37
C HIS A 136 -29.14 -7.23 -9.93
N VAL A 137 -29.30 -8.24 -9.08
CA VAL A 137 -30.14 -9.39 -9.38
C VAL A 137 -31.57 -8.86 -9.30
N PRO A 138 -32.36 -8.84 -10.39
CA PRO A 138 -33.77 -8.54 -10.29
C PRO A 138 -34.37 -9.57 -9.35
N SER A 139 -35.02 -9.13 -8.27
CA SER A 139 -35.86 -10.01 -7.45
C SER A 139 -36.88 -10.68 -8.38
N GLU A 140 -36.84 -12.00 -8.50
CA GLU A 140 -37.86 -12.74 -9.26
C GLU A 140 -39.25 -12.33 -8.76
N PRO A 141 -40.23 -12.14 -9.66
CA PRO A 141 -41.59 -11.87 -9.23
C PRO A 141 -42.10 -13.09 -8.45
N SER A 142 -42.50 -12.87 -7.21
CA SER A 142 -43.17 -13.85 -6.36
C SER A 142 -44.26 -14.54 -7.18
N ALA A 143 -44.10 -15.85 -7.40
CA ALA A 143 -45.13 -16.68 -8.00
C ALA A 143 -46.35 -16.71 -7.06
N SER A 144 -47.28 -15.78 -7.27
CA SER A 144 -48.59 -15.76 -6.61
C SER A 144 -49.72 -15.87 -7.62
N PHE A 145 -49.70 -16.87 -8.50
CA PHE A 145 -50.85 -17.19 -9.33
C PHE A 145 -50.90 -18.67 -9.66
N LEU A 146 -51.34 -19.50 -8.71
CA LEU A 146 -52.10 -20.72 -9.01
C LEU A 146 -52.89 -21.13 -7.76
N SER A 147 -54.14 -20.66 -7.66
CA SER A 147 -55.27 -21.46 -7.14
C SER A 147 -56.53 -20.60 -7.12
N GLN A 148 -57.25 -20.53 -8.26
CA GLN A 148 -58.71 -20.56 -8.34
C GLN A 148 -59.10 -20.94 -9.78
N ALA A 149 -59.38 -22.22 -10.02
CA ALA A 149 -60.31 -22.73 -11.05
C ALA A 149 -60.22 -24.27 -11.13
N ASN A 150 -60.97 -24.95 -10.27
CA ASN A 150 -61.92 -26.04 -10.57
C ASN A 150 -62.30 -26.78 -9.29
#